data_AF-A0A7W1Z3T3-F1
#
_entry.id   AF-A0A7W1Z3T3-F1
#
_cell.length_a   1.000
_cell.length_b   1.000
_cell.length_c   1.000
_cell.angle_alpha   90.00
_cell.angle_beta   90.00
_cell.angle_gamma   90.00
#
_symmetry.space_group_name_H-M   'P 1'
#
loop_
_entity.id
_entity.type
_entity.pdbx_description
1 polymer ?
#
loop_
_entity_poly.entity_id
_entity_poly.type
_entity_poly.pdbx_seq_one_letter_code
_entity_poly.pdbx_strand_id
1 'polypeptide(L)'
;MGIFCALLGCDSGYSESSYADAPSSHSVASRPSKGSPAPDFRLMDMHGKAVSLSDFQGKVVLLNFWATWCGPCRIEMPAMEALYRSMQSKGLEIVAVSVDQQGTAVTRPFKEAMGLSFPILHDQ
;
A
#
# COMPACT_ATOMS: atom_id res chain seq x y z
N MET A 1 -1.40 -64.72 -4.32
CA MET A 1 -2.80 -64.98 -4.70
C MET A 1 -3.58 -63.75 -4.27
N GLY A 2 -4.05 -62.96 -5.22
CA GLY A 2 -4.51 -61.58 -4.97
C GLY A 2 -5.83 -61.47 -4.24
N ILE A 3 -6.19 -60.22 -3.90
CA ILE A 3 -7.47 -59.60 -4.22
C ILE A 3 -7.24 -58.08 -4.27
N PHE A 4 -7.80 -57.47 -5.30
CA PHE A 4 -7.82 -56.06 -5.66
C PHE A 4 -9.23 -55.50 -5.35
N CYS A 5 -9.34 -54.16 -5.25
CA CYS A 5 -10.56 -53.33 -5.14
C CYS A 5 -11.28 -53.32 -3.77
N ALA A 6 -11.82 -52.20 -3.25
CA ALA A 6 -11.96 -50.83 -3.75
C ALA A 6 -12.48 -49.89 -2.62
N LEU A 7 -12.08 -48.62 -2.70
CA LEU A 7 -12.82 -47.35 -2.42
C LEU A 7 -13.39 -47.03 -1.03
N LEU A 8 -12.93 -45.87 -0.52
CA LEU A 8 -13.62 -44.69 0.07
C LEU A 8 -12.67 -44.06 1.11
N GLY A 9 -11.81 -43.08 0.75
CA GLY A 9 -12.11 -41.63 0.69
C GLY A 9 -12.20 -41.06 2.13
N CYS A 10 -11.23 -40.29 2.67
CA CYS A 10 -10.79 -38.96 2.25
C CYS A 10 -9.32 -38.71 2.57
N ASP A 11 -8.63 -38.07 1.62
CA ASP A 11 -7.23 -37.70 1.61
C ASP A 11 -7.03 -36.33 2.27
N SER A 12 -6.24 -36.27 3.34
CA SER A 12 -5.68 -35.01 3.86
C SER A 12 -4.52 -34.61 2.95
N GLY A 13 -4.82 -33.93 1.86
CA GLY A 13 -3.82 -33.47 0.88
C GLY A 13 -4.06 -32.02 0.49
N TYR A 14 -3.26 -31.10 1.03
CA TYR A 14 -3.11 -29.76 0.48
C TYR A 14 -2.51 -29.89 -0.92
N SER A 15 -3.32 -29.73 -1.96
CA SER A 15 -2.80 -29.67 -3.33
C SER A 15 -2.21 -28.28 -3.59
N GLU A 16 -0.89 -28.21 -3.71
CA GLU A 16 -0.19 -27.17 -4.47
C GLU A 16 -0.82 -27.07 -5.87
N SER A 17 -1.61 -26.04 -6.11
CA SER A 17 -2.00 -25.64 -7.46
C SER A 17 -0.96 -24.64 -7.96
N SER A 18 0.02 -25.18 -8.68
CA SER A 18 0.98 -24.47 -9.52
C SER A 18 0.28 -23.44 -10.41
N TYR A 19 0.38 -22.16 -10.05
CA TYR A 19 0.26 -21.09 -11.05
C TYR A 19 1.62 -20.99 -11.74
N ALA A 20 1.67 -21.44 -12.99
CA ALA A 20 2.84 -21.28 -13.83
C ALA A 20 3.12 -19.78 -14.02
N ASP A 21 4.29 -19.33 -13.55
CA ASP A 21 4.81 -17.99 -13.79
C ASP A 21 5.07 -17.80 -15.29
N ALA A 22 4.23 -16.99 -15.94
CA ALA A 22 4.60 -16.37 -17.21
C ALA A 22 5.69 -15.31 -16.92
N PRO A 23 6.79 -15.24 -17.71
CA PRO A 23 7.80 -14.23 -17.50
C PRO A 23 7.25 -12.88 -17.95
N SER A 24 6.70 -12.11 -17.01
CA SER A 24 6.43 -10.69 -17.25
C SER A 24 7.77 -9.96 -17.18
N SER A 25 8.18 -9.38 -18.31
CA SER A 25 9.46 -8.66 -18.47
C SER A 25 9.46 -7.28 -17.80
N HIS A 26 8.70 -7.11 -16.72
CA HIS A 26 8.86 -5.97 -15.85
C HIS A 26 10.00 -6.32 -14.89
N SER A 27 11.08 -5.53 -14.92
CA SER A 27 12.14 -5.64 -13.94
C SER A 27 11.50 -5.63 -12.56
N VAL A 28 11.49 -6.77 -11.89
CA VAL A 28 10.95 -6.89 -10.54
C VAL A 28 11.77 -5.94 -9.69
N ALA A 29 11.19 -4.78 -9.34
CA ALA A 29 11.81 -3.87 -8.40
C ALA A 29 12.12 -4.70 -7.16
N SER A 30 13.40 -4.74 -6.79
CA SER A 30 13.86 -5.52 -5.64
C SER A 30 13.07 -5.09 -4.41
N ARG A 31 12.60 -6.07 -3.63
CA ARG A 31 11.87 -5.80 -2.38
C ARG A 31 12.69 -4.83 -1.52
N PRO A 32 12.07 -3.88 -0.81
CA PRO A 32 12.79 -2.98 0.08
C PRO A 32 13.67 -3.77 1.04
N SER A 33 14.97 -3.49 1.04
CA SER A 33 15.93 -4.06 1.97
C SER A 33 16.24 -3.07 3.08
N LYS A 34 16.33 -3.58 4.31
CA LYS A 34 16.69 -2.77 5.48
C LYS A 34 18.03 -2.08 5.23
N GLY A 35 18.08 -0.76 5.48
CA GLY A 35 19.29 0.04 5.36
C GLY A 35 19.56 0.59 3.95
N SER A 36 18.87 0.08 2.94
CA SER A 36 18.91 0.69 1.61
C SER A 36 18.08 1.99 1.61
N PRO A 37 18.55 3.06 0.94
CA PRO A 37 17.74 4.25 0.76
C PRO A 37 16.44 3.91 0.03
N ALA A 38 15.33 4.52 0.46
CA ALA A 38 14.10 4.48 -0.30
C ALA A 38 14.32 5.21 -1.64
N PRO A 39 13.84 4.68 -2.78
CA PRO A 39 13.86 5.41 -4.03
C PRO A 39 13.13 6.73 -3.90
N ASP A 40 13.71 7.78 -4.46
CA ASP A 40 13.04 9.07 -4.51
C ASP A 40 11.91 9.03 -5.55
N PHE A 41 10.89 9.86 -5.32
CA PHE A 41 9.78 10.07 -6.23
C PHE A 41 9.43 11.55 -6.22
N ARG A 42 8.68 12.00 -7.23
CA ARG A 42 8.11 13.35 -7.25
C ARG A 42 6.68 13.27 -7.74
N LEU A 43 5.74 13.54 -6.82
CA LEU A 43 4.30 13.42 -7.05
C LEU A 43 3.60 14.74 -6.75
N MET A 44 2.38 14.90 -7.25
CA MET A 44 1.56 16.09 -6.96
C MET A 44 0.72 15.86 -5.70
N ASP A 45 0.61 16.88 -4.86
CA ASP A 45 -0.35 16.91 -3.76
C ASP A 45 -1.73 17.41 -4.21
N MET A 46 -2.67 17.42 -3.28
CA MET A 46 -4.05 17.88 -3.52
C MET A 46 -4.19 19.37 -3.86
N HIS A 47 -3.12 20.16 -3.77
CA HIS A 47 -3.06 21.56 -4.13
C HIS A 47 -2.31 21.80 -5.45
N GLY A 48 -1.85 20.72 -6.11
CA GLY A 48 -1.04 20.80 -7.33
C GLY A 48 0.42 21.17 -7.07
N LYS A 49 0.88 21.11 -5.81
CA LYS A 49 2.29 21.30 -5.47
C LYS A 49 3.03 19.98 -5.68
N ALA A 50 4.17 20.06 -6.36
CA ALA A 50 5.07 18.91 -6.47
C ALA A 50 5.79 18.68 -5.13
N VAL A 51 5.78 17.43 -4.67
CA VAL A 51 6.39 16.96 -3.42
C VAL A 51 7.29 15.77 -3.75
N SER A 52 8.52 15.78 -3.23
CA SER A 52 9.48 14.69 -3.39
C SER A 52 9.68 13.96 -2.07
N LEU A 53 10.08 12.68 -2.10
CA LEU A 53 10.39 11.96 -0.85
C LEU A 53 11.55 12.62 -0.11
N SER A 54 12.53 13.15 -0.86
CA SER A 54 13.64 13.93 -0.32
C SER A 54 13.23 15.15 0.50
N ASP A 55 12.02 15.68 0.31
CA ASP A 55 11.51 16.83 1.07
C ASP A 55 11.26 16.48 2.55
N PHE A 56 11.21 15.19 2.88
CA PHE A 56 10.97 14.68 4.23
C PHE A 56 12.24 14.16 4.93
N GLN A 57 13.42 14.45 4.41
CA GLN A 57 14.69 14.05 5.02
C GLN A 57 14.78 14.51 6.49
N GLY A 58 15.28 13.62 7.35
CA GLY A 58 15.35 13.84 8.80
C GLY A 58 14.06 13.54 9.56
N LYS A 59 12.96 13.20 8.89
CA LYS A 59 11.75 12.67 9.52
C LYS A 59 11.71 11.14 9.46
N VAL A 60 10.93 10.54 10.36
CA VAL A 60 10.47 9.16 10.18
C VAL A 60 9.28 9.23 9.22
N VAL A 61 9.38 8.55 8.07
CA VAL A 61 8.32 8.58 7.05
C VAL A 61 7.60 7.24 7.00
N LEU A 62 6.29 7.26 7.22
CA LEU A 62 5.40 6.15 6.89
C LEU A 62 4.78 6.41 5.51
N LEU A 63 5.27 5.68 4.52
CA LEU A 63 4.76 5.74 3.15
C LEU A 63 3.60 4.75 3.01
N ASN A 64 2.42 5.24 2.64
CA ASN A 64 1.20 4.45 2.55
C ASN A 64 0.61 4.54 1.14
N PHE A 65 0.64 3.43 0.40
CA PHE A 65 -0.02 3.32 -0.90
C PHE A 65 -1.45 2.84 -0.72
N TRP A 66 -2.42 3.58 -1.25
CA TRP A 66 -3.84 3.31 -0.99
C TRP A 66 -4.75 3.78 -2.13
N ALA A 67 -6.04 3.46 -2.02
CA ALA A 67 -7.06 4.02 -2.89
C ALA A 67 -8.39 4.22 -2.15
N THR A 68 -9.24 5.12 -2.63
CA THR A 68 -10.56 5.40 -2.03
C THR A 68 -11.51 4.19 -2.08
N TRP A 69 -11.29 3.28 -3.03
CA TRP A 69 -12.04 2.03 -3.20
C TRP A 69 -11.38 0.82 -2.49
N CYS A 70 -10.19 0.99 -1.89
CA CYS A 70 -9.50 -0.07 -1.17
C CYS A 70 -10.14 -0.31 0.21
N GLY A 71 -10.91 -1.40 0.35
CA GLY A 71 -11.59 -1.76 1.60
C GLY A 71 -10.69 -1.76 2.84
N PRO A 72 -9.59 -2.54 2.85
CA PRO A 72 -8.65 -2.57 3.99
C PRO A 72 -8.08 -1.18 4.33
N CYS A 73 -7.63 -0.45 3.31
CA CYS A 73 -7.08 0.90 3.49
C CYS A 73 -8.07 1.80 4.24
N ARG A 74 -9.36 1.78 3.86
CA ARG A 74 -10.40 2.59 4.51
C ARG A 74 -10.57 2.26 6.00
N ILE A 75 -10.44 0.99 6.36
CA ILE A 75 -10.53 0.53 7.76
C ILE A 75 -9.32 1.03 8.57
N GLU A 76 -8.15 1.15 7.95
CA GLU A 76 -6.90 1.56 8.60
C GLU A 76 -6.77 3.09 8.77
N MET A 77 -7.36 3.88 7.86
CA MET A 77 -7.22 5.36 7.84
C MET A 77 -7.52 6.06 9.18
N PRO A 78 -8.57 5.71 9.95
CA PRO A 78 -8.81 6.34 11.26
C PRO A 78 -7.67 6.11 12.26
N ALA A 79 -7.09 4.90 12.27
CA ALA A 79 -5.97 4.59 13.15
C ALA A 79 -4.70 5.33 12.72
N MET A 80 -4.47 5.46 11.41
CA MET A 80 -3.38 6.26 10.87
C MET A 80 -3.51 7.74 11.24
N GLU A 81 -4.70 8.32 11.16
CA GLU A 81 -4.93 9.71 11.59
C GLU A 81 -4.63 9.89 13.08
N ALA A 82 -5.11 8.96 13.93
CA ALA A 82 -4.80 9.00 15.36
C ALA A 82 -3.29 8.92 15.63
N LEU A 83 -2.57 8.04 14.91
CA LEU A 83 -1.12 7.95 14.98
C LEU A 83 -0.47 9.28 14.57
N TYR A 84 -0.86 9.83 13.42
CA TYR A 84 -0.29 11.06 12.90
C TYR A 84 -0.44 12.22 13.88
N ARG A 85 -1.65 12.45 14.42
CA ARG A 85 -1.89 13.52 15.39
C ARG A 85 -1.02 13.38 16.66
N SER A 86 -0.74 12.16 17.10
CA SER A 86 0.05 11.91 18.32
C SER A 86 1.57 11.95 18.12
N MET A 87 2.05 11.77 16.88
CA MET A 87 3.48 11.59 16.57
C MET A 87 4.05 12.62 15.60
N GLN A 88 3.23 13.43 14.91
CA GLN A 88 3.72 14.43 13.95
C GLN A 88 4.69 15.43 14.59
N SER A 89 4.40 15.88 15.82
CA SER A 89 5.28 16.79 16.58
C SER A 89 6.57 16.13 17.06
N LYS A 90 6.66 14.80 16.98
CA LYS A 90 7.84 13.99 17.31
C LYS A 90 8.63 13.58 16.07
N GLY A 91 8.29 14.13 14.90
CA GLY A 91 9.02 13.91 13.65
C GLY A 91 8.50 12.76 12.79
N LEU A 92 7.28 12.24 13.06
CA LEU A 92 6.60 11.34 12.12
C LEU A 92 5.95 12.14 10.98
N GLU A 93 6.14 11.69 9.75
CA GLU A 93 5.34 12.09 8.59
C GLU A 93 4.61 10.88 8.03
N ILE A 94 3.30 11.00 7.77
CA ILE A 94 2.58 10.00 6.97
C ILE A 94 2.43 10.58 5.56
N VAL A 95 2.97 9.90 4.55
CA VAL A 95 2.81 10.28 3.15
C VAL A 95 1.87 9.28 2.48
N ALA A 96 0.63 9.68 2.29
CA ALA A 96 -0.40 8.81 1.72
C ALA A 96 -0.48 8.97 0.19
N VAL A 97 0.10 8.02 -0.55
CA VAL A 97 0.12 8.00 -2.01
C VAL A 97 -1.12 7.28 -2.54
N SER A 98 -2.03 8.02 -3.15
CA SER A 98 -3.23 7.50 -3.78
C SER A 98 -2.94 7.05 -5.20
N VAL A 99 -3.41 5.84 -5.55
CA VAL A 99 -3.40 5.28 -6.92
C VAL A 99 -4.75 5.49 -7.63
N ASP A 100 -5.62 6.34 -7.10
CA ASP A 100 -6.89 6.68 -7.73
C ASP A 100 -6.65 7.48 -9.01
N GLN A 101 -7.08 6.96 -10.15
CA GLN A 101 -6.94 7.63 -11.46
C GLN A 101 -7.71 8.95 -11.54
N GLN A 102 -8.76 9.12 -10.72
CA GLN A 102 -9.53 10.36 -10.63
C GLN A 102 -8.85 11.43 -9.76
N GLY A 103 -7.78 11.05 -9.05
CA GLY A 103 -6.94 11.95 -8.27
C GLY A 103 -7.72 12.73 -7.22
N THR A 104 -7.48 14.04 -7.17
CA THR A 104 -8.09 14.94 -6.18
C THR A 104 -9.63 14.92 -6.20
N ALA A 105 -10.26 14.59 -7.34
CA ALA A 105 -11.71 14.56 -7.46
C ALA A 105 -12.38 13.54 -6.50
N VAL A 106 -11.69 12.44 -6.19
CA VAL A 106 -12.19 11.42 -5.24
C VAL A 106 -11.48 11.48 -3.90
N THR A 107 -10.20 11.86 -3.85
CA THR A 107 -9.47 11.88 -2.58
C THR A 107 -9.84 13.06 -1.69
N ARG A 108 -10.27 14.20 -2.24
CA ARG A 108 -10.73 15.36 -1.45
C ARG A 108 -11.98 15.06 -0.62
N PRO A 109 -13.10 14.61 -1.21
CA PRO A 109 -14.28 14.27 -0.41
C PRO A 109 -13.97 13.13 0.59
N PHE A 110 -13.10 12.18 0.23
CA PHE A 110 -12.67 11.13 1.15
C PHE A 110 -11.90 11.69 2.36
N LYS A 111 -10.88 12.52 2.11
CA LYS A 111 -10.06 13.18 3.15
C LYS A 111 -10.94 13.95 4.13
N GLU A 112 -11.89 14.71 3.60
CA GLU A 112 -12.83 15.53 4.37
C GLU A 112 -13.78 14.67 5.21
N ALA A 113 -14.40 13.64 4.60
CA ALA A 113 -15.31 12.73 5.29
C ALA A 113 -14.64 11.96 6.43
N MET A 114 -13.37 11.61 6.25
CA MET A 114 -12.57 10.86 7.22
C MET A 114 -11.81 11.77 8.21
N GLY A 115 -11.80 13.09 7.99
CA GLY A 115 -11.09 14.05 8.83
C GLY A 115 -9.57 13.87 8.84
N LEU A 116 -8.98 13.42 7.73
CA LEU A 116 -7.55 13.12 7.66
C LEU A 116 -6.73 14.40 7.54
N SER A 117 -5.65 14.53 8.32
CA SER A 117 -4.80 15.71 8.37
C SER A 117 -3.45 15.53 7.66
N PHE A 118 -2.99 14.30 7.46
CA PHE A 118 -1.73 14.03 6.73
C PHE A 118 -1.81 14.35 5.23
N PRO A 119 -0.66 14.61 4.57
CA PRO A 119 -0.58 14.82 3.12
C PRO A 119 -1.07 13.64 2.30
N ILE A 120 -1.79 13.93 1.21
CA ILE A 120 -2.16 12.95 0.18
C ILE A 120 -1.51 13.37 -1.13
N LEU A 121 -0.77 12.45 -1.73
CA LEU A 121 -0.14 12.59 -3.04
C LEU A 121 -0.83 11.68 -4.06
N HIS A 122 -0.70 11.98 -5.35
CA HIS A 122 -1.32 11.21 -6.43
C HIS A 122 -0.27 10.62 -7.37
N ASP A 123 -0.34 9.31 -7.58
CA ASP A 123 0.50 8.55 -8.52
C ASP A 123 -0.27 8.33 -9.82
N GLN A 124 -0.07 9.23 -10.79
CA GLN A 124 -0.79 9.30 -12.07
C GLN A 124 0.16 9.43 -13.26
#